data_AF-A0A0P4VU94-F1
#
_entry.id   AF-A0A0P4VU94-F1
#
_cell.length_a   1.000
_cell.length_b   1.000
_cell.length_c   1.000
_cell.angle_alpha   90.00
_cell.angle_beta   90.00
_cell.angle_gamma   90.00
#
_symmetry.space_group_name_H-M   'P 1'
#
loop_
_entity.id
_entity.type
_entity.pdbx_description
1 polymer ?
#
loop_
_entity_poly.entity_id
_entity_poly.type
_entity_poly.pdbx_seq_one_letter_code
_entity_poly.pdbx_strand_id
1 'polypeptide(L)'
;MGNCLTRQRATMKKDANNLQTSINNKEISTPQNSNPAGQQISQLQLQTHTGVDNIAREGRNGPIPPIPDNDTNQTSTNPSSNSIAKIFVALYDYDARTDEDLSFRKGEHLEILNDTQGDWWLARSKSTKQEGYIPSNYVAKLKSIEAEPWYFGKIKRIEAEKKLLLPENEHGAFLIRDSESRRNDYSLSVRDGDTVKHYRIRQLDEGGFFIARRTSFRTLQELVDHYSKDADGLCVNLKKPCVQVEKPVTGGLSHSTRDQWEIDRASLKFVRKLGHGQFGEVWEGLWNNTTPVAIKTLKPGTMDPKDFLAEAQIMKKLRHTKLIQLYAVCTMEEPIYIITELMKNGSLLDYLQGKGRGLILPQLIDMAAQIAAGMAYLESQNYIHRDLAARNVLVGDSNIVKIADFGLARLIKEDEYEARVGARFPIKWTAPEAANYSKFSIKSDVWSFGILLTELVTYGRIPYPGMTNAEVLHQVEHGYRMPCPPSCPESLYEIMLECWHKDPMKRPTFETLQWKLEDFFTMEGSEYKEASAY
;
A
#
# COMPACT_ATOMS: atom_id res chain seq x y z
N MET A 1 43.96 -16.05 -3.27
CA MET A 1 45.20 -15.56 -2.63
C MET A 1 45.28 -14.07 -2.95
N GLY A 2 45.52 -13.11 -2.05
CA GLY A 2 45.71 -13.12 -0.60
C GLY A 2 46.30 -11.76 -0.19
N ASN A 3 45.82 -11.16 0.90
CA ASN A 3 46.31 -9.90 1.52
C ASN A 3 46.15 -8.57 0.75
N CYS A 4 45.08 -7.82 1.03
CA CYS A 4 45.12 -6.34 1.12
C CYS A 4 43.96 -5.77 1.98
N LEU A 5 43.71 -6.32 3.18
CA LEU A 5 42.65 -5.83 4.09
C LEU A 5 43.12 -5.82 5.56
N THR A 6 44.12 -4.99 5.87
CA THR A 6 44.60 -4.82 7.27
C THR A 6 45.18 -3.42 7.55
N ARG A 7 44.50 -2.35 7.08
CA ARG A 7 44.92 -0.97 7.41
C ARG A 7 43.80 0.07 7.54
N GLN A 8 42.66 -0.32 8.13
CA GLN A 8 41.56 0.62 8.48
C GLN A 8 40.81 0.27 9.79
N ARG A 9 41.45 -0.48 10.71
CA ARG A 9 40.96 -0.74 12.07
C ARG A 9 41.97 -0.26 13.13
N ALA A 10 42.30 1.03 13.12
CA ALA A 10 43.26 1.62 14.07
C ALA A 10 43.04 3.12 14.40
N THR A 11 41.82 3.66 14.24
CA THR A 11 41.55 5.11 14.47
C THR A 11 40.19 5.43 15.12
N MET A 12 39.46 4.44 15.66
CA MET A 12 38.23 4.66 16.46
C MET A 12 38.24 3.90 17.79
N LYS A 13 39.37 3.98 18.50
CA LYS A 13 39.51 3.58 19.92
C LYS A 13 40.54 4.49 20.61
N LYS A 14 40.19 5.75 20.87
CA LYS A 14 40.95 6.61 21.79
C LYS A 14 40.18 7.73 22.50
N ASP A 15 38.98 8.10 22.05
CA ASP A 15 38.18 9.20 22.65
C ASP A 15 37.01 8.72 23.54
N ALA A 16 37.22 7.64 24.30
CA ALA A 16 36.21 7.06 25.20
C ALA A 16 36.75 6.79 26.62
N ASN A 17 37.82 7.48 27.03
CA ASN A 17 38.52 7.25 28.31
C ASN A 17 39.04 8.55 28.95
N ASN A 18 38.35 9.69 28.75
CA ASN A 18 38.75 10.97 29.33
C ASN A 18 37.53 11.88 29.62
N LEU A 19 36.62 11.43 30.50
CA LEU A 19 35.58 12.25 31.13
C LEU A 19 34.94 11.51 32.34
N GLN A 20 35.77 11.03 33.27
CA GLN A 20 35.34 10.34 34.50
C GLN A 20 36.18 10.76 35.73
N THR A 21 36.39 12.06 35.91
CA THR A 21 36.98 12.67 37.12
C THR A 21 36.48 14.09 37.29
N SER A 22 36.14 14.48 38.53
CA SER A 22 35.38 15.69 38.90
C SER A 22 33.90 15.57 38.48
N ILE A 23 32.90 15.63 39.36
CA ILE A 23 32.80 16.34 40.64
C ILE A 23 32.19 15.43 41.71
N ASN A 24 32.83 15.33 42.88
CA ASN A 24 32.23 14.79 44.10
C ASN A 24 32.70 15.66 45.27
N ASN A 25 31.75 16.29 45.98
CA ASN A 25 31.79 16.71 47.40
C ASN A 25 30.86 17.91 47.64
N LYS A 26 29.65 17.62 48.15
CA LYS A 26 29.01 18.36 49.26
C LYS A 26 27.75 17.61 49.71
N GLU A 27 27.88 16.91 50.83
CA GLU A 27 26.73 16.45 51.63
C GLU A 27 26.06 17.67 52.30
N ILE A 28 24.77 17.55 52.65
CA ILE A 28 24.22 17.84 54.00
C ILE A 28 22.71 17.54 54.06
N SER A 29 22.33 16.76 55.08
CA SER A 29 21.02 16.57 55.74
C SER A 29 19.72 16.32 54.94
N THR A 30 19.13 15.15 55.18
CA THR A 30 17.68 14.90 55.16
C THR A 30 16.99 15.51 56.39
N PRO A 31 15.64 15.57 56.42
CA PRO A 31 14.96 14.69 57.38
C PRO A 31 13.80 13.87 56.78
N GLN A 32 13.35 12.90 57.57
CA GLN A 32 12.38 11.86 57.22
C GLN A 32 10.92 12.36 57.19
N ASN A 33 10.04 11.69 56.45
CA ASN A 33 8.76 11.27 57.03
C ASN A 33 8.16 10.03 56.33
N SER A 34 7.35 9.28 57.07
CA SER A 34 6.87 7.92 56.74
C SER A 34 5.36 7.85 56.50
N ASN A 35 4.90 7.12 55.47
CA ASN A 35 4.14 5.87 55.61
C ASN A 35 3.55 5.35 54.28
N PRO A 36 3.19 4.05 54.18
CA PRO A 36 2.75 3.41 52.94
C PRO A 36 1.23 3.23 52.83
N ALA A 37 0.72 3.21 51.60
CA ALA A 37 -0.53 2.54 51.22
C ALA A 37 -0.47 2.16 49.73
N GLY A 38 -0.71 0.88 49.41
CA GLY A 38 -0.93 0.45 48.04
C GLY A 38 -2.42 0.37 47.74
N GLN A 39 -2.83 0.58 46.49
CA GLN A 39 -4.18 0.22 46.04
C GLN A 39 -4.24 -0.08 44.53
N GLN A 40 -5.25 -0.86 44.17
CA GLN A 40 -5.43 -1.52 42.88
C GLN A 40 -5.65 -0.56 41.71
N ILE A 41 -5.22 -0.99 40.52
CA ILE A 41 -5.60 -0.40 39.24
C ILE A 41 -7.02 -0.88 38.92
N SER A 42 -8.00 0.03 38.91
CA SER A 42 -9.35 -0.23 38.43
C SER A 42 -9.51 0.11 36.94
N GLN A 43 -10.30 -0.69 36.25
CA GLN A 43 -10.68 -0.48 34.85
C GLN A 43 -11.51 0.81 34.71
N LEU A 44 -11.28 1.56 33.63
CA LEU A 44 -12.13 2.69 33.23
C LEU A 44 -12.72 2.45 31.84
N GLN A 45 -13.99 2.05 31.81
CA GLN A 45 -14.83 2.11 30.62
C GLN A 45 -15.32 3.56 30.44
N LEU A 46 -15.20 4.10 29.23
CA LEU A 46 -15.74 5.41 28.87
C LEU A 46 -17.15 5.24 28.28
N GLN A 47 -18.16 5.70 29.00
CA GLN A 47 -19.53 5.82 28.48
C GLN A 47 -19.69 7.11 27.66
N THR A 48 -20.42 7.03 26.56
CA THR A 48 -20.77 8.15 25.69
C THR A 48 -22.01 8.89 26.21
N HIS A 49 -21.89 10.17 26.55
CA HIS A 49 -23.03 11.03 26.82
C HIS A 49 -23.35 11.92 25.62
N THR A 50 -24.52 11.71 25.02
CA THR A 50 -25.20 12.67 24.15
C THR A 50 -26.21 13.46 24.98
N GLY A 51 -26.12 14.79 24.98
CA GLY A 51 -27.12 15.68 25.57
C GLY A 51 -27.74 16.58 24.51
N VAL A 52 -29.08 16.60 24.44
CA VAL A 52 -29.88 17.56 23.67
C VAL A 52 -31.02 18.00 24.57
N ASP A 53 -31.28 19.31 24.63
CA ASP A 53 -32.19 19.92 25.61
C ASP A 53 -33.68 19.67 25.34
N ASN A 54 -34.46 19.64 26.43
CA ASN A 54 -35.91 19.56 26.42
C ASN A 54 -36.56 20.95 26.60
N ILE A 55 -37.66 21.21 25.88
CA ILE A 55 -38.67 22.21 26.27
C ILE A 55 -40.05 21.53 26.20
N ALA A 56 -40.84 21.65 27.26
CA ALA A 56 -42.10 20.92 27.46
C ALA A 56 -43.35 21.78 27.31
N ARG A 57 -44.51 21.15 27.05
CA ARG A 57 -45.84 21.51 27.63
C ARG A 57 -46.93 20.45 27.34
N GLU A 58 -47.60 20.01 28.42
CA GLU A 58 -49.04 19.70 28.65
C GLU A 58 -49.94 19.21 27.48
N GLY A 59 -50.85 18.23 27.61
CA GLY A 59 -51.24 17.33 28.73
C GLY A 59 -52.65 16.69 28.55
N ARG A 60 -53.04 15.77 29.46
CA ARG A 60 -54.38 15.15 29.75
C ARG A 60 -54.70 13.69 29.29
N ASN A 61 -54.68 12.75 30.26
CA ASN A 61 -55.63 11.66 30.67
C ASN A 61 -56.52 10.96 29.61
N GLY A 62 -56.78 9.62 29.58
CA GLY A 62 -56.56 8.41 30.43
C GLY A 62 -57.57 7.30 29.96
N PRO A 63 -57.84 6.12 30.62
CA PRO A 63 -57.16 5.31 31.65
C PRO A 63 -56.84 3.83 31.21
N ILE A 64 -56.47 2.92 32.14
CA ILE A 64 -55.84 1.57 31.93
C ILE A 64 -56.45 0.52 32.91
N PRO A 65 -56.77 -0.76 32.55
CA PRO A 65 -55.99 -1.97 32.99
C PRO A 65 -55.93 -3.18 31.95
N PRO A 66 -56.08 -4.51 32.25
CA PRO A 66 -54.94 -5.44 32.03
C PRO A 66 -55.14 -6.85 31.35
N ILE A 67 -54.03 -7.43 30.83
CA ILE A 67 -53.44 -8.81 30.96
C ILE A 67 -54.43 -10.01 31.18
N PRO A 68 -54.40 -11.18 30.45
CA PRO A 68 -53.22 -12.07 30.24
C PRO A 68 -53.09 -12.85 28.91
N ASP A 69 -51.99 -13.62 28.80
CA ASP A 69 -51.66 -14.59 27.73
C ASP A 69 -52.62 -15.79 27.64
N ASN A 70 -52.81 -16.34 26.42
CA ASN A 70 -52.63 -17.78 26.18
C ASN A 70 -52.58 -18.17 24.69
N ASP A 71 -51.89 -19.28 24.43
CA ASP A 71 -51.59 -19.90 23.13
C ASP A 71 -52.74 -19.96 22.10
N THR A 72 -52.39 -19.78 20.82
CA THR A 72 -52.99 -20.60 19.75
C THR A 72 -52.05 -20.78 18.57
N ASN A 73 -51.73 -22.04 18.25
CA ASN A 73 -50.95 -22.41 17.08
C ASN A 73 -51.59 -21.91 15.77
N GLN A 74 -50.88 -21.09 14.98
CA GLN A 74 -51.06 -21.07 13.53
C GLN A 74 -49.73 -21.14 12.78
N THR A 75 -49.65 -22.17 11.96
CA THR A 75 -48.56 -22.56 11.08
C THR A 75 -48.27 -21.52 10.00
N SER A 76 -46.98 -21.25 9.79
CA SER A 76 -46.35 -20.99 8.49
C SER A 76 -46.99 -19.96 7.54
N THR A 77 -46.35 -18.80 7.39
CA THR A 77 -45.96 -18.29 6.06
C THR A 77 -44.61 -17.57 6.15
N ASN A 78 -43.55 -18.18 5.61
CA ASN A 78 -42.31 -17.47 5.32
C ASN A 78 -42.59 -16.48 4.17
N PRO A 79 -42.27 -15.19 4.30
CA PRO A 79 -42.23 -14.30 3.14
C PRO A 79 -41.00 -14.66 2.31
N SER A 80 -41.17 -15.60 1.38
CA SER A 80 -40.16 -15.96 0.39
C SER A 80 -39.93 -14.78 -0.56
N SER A 81 -39.05 -13.87 -0.17
CA SER A 81 -38.50 -12.88 -1.08
C SER A 81 -37.63 -13.60 -2.10
N ASN A 82 -38.02 -13.51 -3.38
CA ASN A 82 -37.20 -13.95 -4.51
C ASN A 82 -35.98 -13.03 -4.65
N SER A 83 -35.02 -13.17 -3.73
CA SER A 83 -33.67 -12.67 -3.95
C SER A 83 -33.05 -13.48 -5.08
N ILE A 84 -32.72 -12.82 -6.19
CA ILE A 84 -31.98 -13.45 -7.28
C ILE A 84 -30.61 -13.82 -6.71
N ALA A 85 -30.33 -15.12 -6.63
CA ALA A 85 -29.08 -15.62 -6.05
C ALA A 85 -27.87 -14.94 -6.70
N LYS A 86 -27.04 -14.28 -5.89
CA LYS A 86 -25.83 -13.60 -6.32
C LYS A 86 -24.75 -14.65 -6.64
N ILE A 87 -24.79 -15.21 -7.86
CA ILE A 87 -23.82 -16.21 -8.31
C ILE A 87 -22.58 -15.52 -8.91
N PHE A 88 -21.43 -15.93 -8.41
CA PHE A 88 -20.10 -15.47 -8.78
C PHE A 88 -19.24 -16.68 -9.22
N VAL A 89 -18.13 -16.41 -9.90
CA VAL A 89 -17.12 -17.40 -10.30
C VAL A 89 -15.77 -17.05 -9.67
N ALA A 90 -15.05 -18.06 -9.18
CA ALA A 90 -13.70 -17.93 -8.67
C ALA A 90 -12.68 -17.69 -9.79
N LEU A 91 -11.94 -16.58 -9.71
CA LEU A 91 -10.89 -16.19 -10.65
C LEU A 91 -9.54 -16.87 -10.35
N TYR A 92 -9.33 -17.25 -9.09
CA TYR A 92 -8.10 -17.84 -8.56
C TYR A 92 -8.44 -18.95 -7.55
N ASP A 93 -7.49 -19.85 -7.29
CA ASP A 93 -7.61 -20.80 -6.18
C ASP A 93 -7.42 -20.09 -4.84
N TYR A 94 -8.24 -20.44 -3.85
CA TYR A 94 -8.09 -20.00 -2.47
C TYR A 94 -8.11 -21.20 -1.51
N ASP A 95 -7.11 -21.26 -0.66
CA ASP A 95 -6.98 -22.25 0.41
C ASP A 95 -7.25 -21.54 1.74
N ALA A 96 -8.17 -22.09 2.54
CA ALA A 96 -8.60 -21.53 3.81
C ALA A 96 -7.43 -21.30 4.78
N ARG A 97 -7.47 -20.16 5.48
CA ARG A 97 -6.44 -19.74 6.46
C ARG A 97 -6.95 -19.75 7.90
N THR A 98 -8.27 -19.84 8.06
CA THR A 98 -9.00 -20.00 9.31
C THR A 98 -10.09 -21.06 9.13
N ASP A 99 -10.65 -21.56 10.22
CA ASP A 99 -11.79 -22.49 10.17
C ASP A 99 -13.10 -21.82 9.73
N GLU A 100 -13.14 -20.47 9.67
CA GLU A 100 -14.27 -19.68 9.17
C GLU A 100 -14.19 -19.41 7.65
N ASP A 101 -13.04 -19.71 7.02
CA ASP A 101 -12.80 -19.46 5.59
C ASP A 101 -13.35 -20.60 4.72
N LEU A 102 -13.90 -20.27 3.55
CA LEU A 102 -14.26 -21.26 2.53
C LEU A 102 -13.10 -21.45 1.53
N SER A 103 -12.56 -22.67 1.43
CA SER A 103 -11.64 -23.03 0.34
C SER A 103 -12.40 -23.22 -0.98
N PHE A 104 -11.81 -22.79 -2.10
CA PHE A 104 -12.40 -22.95 -3.43
C PHE A 104 -11.33 -23.00 -4.53
N ARG A 105 -11.69 -23.53 -5.71
CA ARG A 105 -10.79 -23.63 -6.87
C ARG A 105 -11.20 -22.70 -8.01
N LYS A 106 -10.24 -22.31 -8.86
CA LYS A 106 -10.50 -21.46 -10.03
C LYS A 106 -11.59 -22.07 -10.93
N GLY A 107 -12.55 -21.25 -11.34
CA GLY A 107 -13.72 -21.65 -12.12
C GLY A 107 -14.90 -22.17 -11.27
N GLU A 108 -14.74 -22.31 -9.95
CA GLU A 108 -15.83 -22.73 -9.08
C GLU A 108 -16.92 -21.66 -8.95
N HIS A 109 -18.18 -22.08 -8.95
CA HIS A 109 -19.33 -21.20 -8.75
C HIS A 109 -19.67 -21.05 -7.27
N LEU A 110 -19.76 -19.81 -6.81
CA LEU A 110 -20.02 -19.42 -5.43
C LEU A 110 -21.29 -18.57 -5.35
N GLU A 111 -22.11 -18.79 -4.33
CA GLU A 111 -23.31 -18.01 -4.03
C GLU A 111 -23.00 -17.05 -2.88
N ILE A 112 -23.01 -15.75 -3.14
CA ILE A 112 -22.70 -14.74 -2.13
C ILE A 112 -23.91 -14.55 -1.22
N LEU A 113 -23.75 -14.91 0.04
CA LEU A 113 -24.76 -14.81 1.09
C LEU A 113 -24.73 -13.43 1.76
N ASN A 114 -23.54 -12.84 1.94
CA ASN A 114 -23.38 -11.49 2.47
C ASN A 114 -22.14 -10.79 1.88
N ASP A 115 -22.37 -9.68 1.15
CA ASP A 115 -21.35 -8.82 0.55
C ASP A 115 -21.14 -7.48 1.30
N THR A 116 -21.80 -7.27 2.45
CA THR A 116 -21.73 -5.99 3.19
C THR A 116 -20.43 -5.80 3.98
N GLN A 117 -19.58 -6.84 4.07
CA GLN A 117 -18.43 -6.89 4.98
C GLN A 117 -17.09 -6.49 4.33
N GLY A 118 -17.13 -5.68 3.27
CA GLY A 118 -15.96 -5.05 2.66
C GLY A 118 -15.12 -6.04 1.85
N ASP A 119 -13.87 -6.28 2.27
CA ASP A 119 -12.91 -7.11 1.53
C ASP A 119 -13.15 -8.63 1.67
N TRP A 120 -14.01 -9.04 2.62
CA TRP A 120 -14.37 -10.44 2.88
C TRP A 120 -15.88 -10.62 2.84
N TRP A 121 -16.35 -11.59 2.07
CA TRP A 121 -17.78 -11.89 1.87
C TRP A 121 -18.11 -13.29 2.36
N LEU A 122 -19.29 -13.47 2.95
CA LEU A 122 -19.80 -14.80 3.28
C LEU A 122 -20.38 -15.43 2.02
N ALA A 123 -19.91 -16.63 1.68
CA ALA A 123 -20.34 -17.35 0.48
C ALA A 123 -20.62 -18.82 0.75
N ARG A 124 -21.41 -19.43 -0.14
CA ARG A 124 -21.67 -20.87 -0.21
C ARG A 124 -21.15 -21.44 -1.52
N SER A 125 -20.36 -22.51 -1.47
CA SER A 125 -19.99 -23.23 -2.69
C SER A 125 -21.21 -23.90 -3.32
N LYS A 126 -21.44 -23.71 -4.63
CA LYS A 126 -22.49 -24.45 -5.33
C LYS A 126 -22.13 -25.94 -5.47
N SER A 127 -20.85 -26.31 -5.40
CA SER A 127 -20.36 -27.68 -5.58
C SER A 127 -20.37 -28.47 -4.27
N THR A 128 -19.66 -28.00 -3.23
CA THR A 128 -19.50 -28.69 -1.94
C THR A 128 -20.61 -28.41 -0.94
N LYS A 129 -21.42 -27.37 -1.19
CA LYS A 129 -22.44 -26.80 -0.27
C LYS A 129 -21.89 -26.23 1.04
N GLN A 130 -20.57 -26.22 1.24
CA GLN A 130 -19.94 -25.59 2.40
C GLN A 130 -20.10 -24.07 2.34
N GLU A 131 -20.11 -23.46 3.53
CA GLU A 131 -20.18 -22.01 3.74
C GLU A 131 -18.92 -21.52 4.45
N GLY A 132 -18.55 -20.27 4.21
CA GLY A 132 -17.43 -19.62 4.88
C GLY A 132 -17.08 -18.29 4.20
N TYR A 133 -16.13 -17.57 4.78
CA TYR A 133 -15.65 -16.31 4.24
C TYR A 133 -14.71 -16.52 3.06
N ILE A 134 -14.86 -15.66 2.05
CA ILE A 134 -14.00 -15.60 0.88
C ILE A 134 -13.47 -14.17 0.68
N PRO A 135 -12.25 -13.99 0.15
CA PRO A 135 -11.77 -12.67 -0.25
C PRO A 135 -12.52 -12.19 -1.50
N SER A 136 -13.13 -11.00 -1.44
CA SER A 136 -14.01 -10.48 -2.50
C SER A 136 -13.29 -10.25 -3.83
N ASN A 137 -11.99 -9.94 -3.81
CA ASN A 137 -11.16 -9.75 -5.00
C ASN A 137 -10.71 -11.06 -5.67
N TYR A 138 -11.14 -12.23 -5.19
CA TYR A 138 -10.90 -13.52 -5.84
C TYR A 138 -12.08 -13.97 -6.73
N VAL A 139 -13.18 -13.22 -6.75
CA VAL A 139 -14.40 -13.58 -7.47
C VAL A 139 -14.90 -12.47 -8.40
N ALA A 140 -15.52 -12.89 -9.51
CA ALA A 140 -16.26 -12.00 -10.40
C ALA A 140 -17.72 -12.43 -10.49
N LYS A 141 -18.62 -11.49 -10.79
CA LYS A 141 -20.04 -11.79 -10.99
C LYS A 141 -20.19 -12.67 -12.22
N LEU A 142 -21.00 -13.73 -12.13
CA LEU A 142 -21.14 -14.66 -13.26
C LEU A 142 -21.71 -13.92 -14.49
N LYS A 143 -21.08 -14.11 -15.65
CA LYS A 143 -21.38 -13.43 -16.94
C LYS A 143 -21.07 -11.92 -16.98
N SER A 144 -20.22 -11.41 -16.10
CA SER A 144 -19.65 -10.05 -16.25
C SER A 144 -18.30 -10.10 -16.97
N ILE A 145 -17.81 -8.95 -17.46
CA ILE A 145 -16.51 -8.86 -18.13
C ILE A 145 -15.36 -9.26 -17.20
N GLU A 146 -15.49 -9.01 -15.90
CA GLU A 146 -14.53 -9.40 -14.86
C GLU A 146 -14.40 -10.92 -14.70
N ALA A 147 -15.36 -11.72 -15.20
CA ALA A 147 -15.29 -13.17 -15.22
C ALA A 147 -14.47 -13.73 -16.40
N GLU A 148 -14.17 -12.90 -17.40
CA GLU A 148 -13.49 -13.35 -18.62
C GLU A 148 -11.98 -13.50 -18.40
N PRO A 149 -11.36 -14.65 -18.76
CA PRO A 149 -9.96 -14.93 -18.46
C PRO A 149 -8.97 -14.06 -19.24
N TRP A 150 -9.43 -13.39 -20.30
CA TRP A 150 -8.66 -12.45 -21.10
C TRP A 150 -8.77 -11.01 -20.61
N TYR A 151 -9.65 -10.71 -19.65
CA TYR A 151 -9.81 -9.36 -19.10
C TYR A 151 -8.96 -9.14 -17.85
N PHE A 152 -8.20 -8.05 -17.86
CA PHE A 152 -7.26 -7.69 -16.79
C PHE A 152 -7.62 -6.35 -16.12
N GLY A 153 -8.71 -5.70 -16.54
CA GLY A 153 -9.17 -4.42 -16.00
C GLY A 153 -8.09 -3.34 -16.04
N LYS A 154 -7.90 -2.65 -14.91
CA LYS A 154 -6.99 -1.51 -14.75
C LYS A 154 -5.54 -1.93 -14.52
N ILE A 155 -4.91 -2.47 -15.57
CA ILE A 155 -3.45 -2.62 -15.65
C ILE A 155 -2.83 -1.64 -16.64
N LYS A 156 -1.62 -1.16 -16.35
CA LYS A 156 -0.89 -0.26 -17.24
C LYS A 156 -0.36 -0.99 -18.48
N ARG A 157 -0.04 -0.24 -19.53
CA ARG A 157 0.61 -0.75 -20.75
C ARG A 157 1.85 -1.57 -20.43
N ILE A 158 2.75 -1.02 -19.61
CA ILE A 158 4.02 -1.69 -19.24
C ILE A 158 3.80 -2.96 -18.41
N GLU A 159 2.74 -3.00 -17.58
CA GLU A 159 2.35 -4.20 -16.84
C GLU A 159 1.78 -5.29 -17.77
N ALA A 160 0.98 -4.89 -18.75
CA ALA A 160 0.47 -5.78 -19.79
C ALA A 160 1.59 -6.36 -20.64
N GLU A 161 2.57 -5.55 -21.05
CA GLU A 161 3.76 -5.99 -21.77
C GLU A 161 4.56 -7.00 -20.96
N LYS A 162 4.84 -6.67 -19.68
CA LYS A 162 5.55 -7.56 -18.75
C LYS A 162 4.85 -8.90 -18.56
N LYS A 163 3.51 -8.89 -18.40
CA LYS A 163 2.71 -10.13 -18.23
C LYS A 163 2.68 -10.95 -19.52
N LEU A 164 2.49 -10.33 -20.68
CA LEU A 164 2.47 -11.02 -21.98
C LEU A 164 3.83 -11.62 -22.37
N LEU A 165 4.95 -10.98 -21.99
CA LEU A 165 6.30 -11.46 -22.31
C LEU A 165 6.80 -12.58 -21.37
N LEU A 166 6.01 -13.01 -20.38
CA LEU A 166 6.31 -14.19 -19.57
C LEU A 166 6.55 -15.45 -20.44
N PRO A 167 7.51 -16.35 -20.11
CA PRO A 167 7.80 -17.56 -20.88
C PRO A 167 6.60 -18.51 -21.08
N GLU A 168 5.63 -18.48 -20.18
CA GLU A 168 4.40 -19.27 -20.20
C GLU A 168 3.40 -18.83 -21.29
N ASN A 169 3.60 -17.64 -21.87
CA ASN A 169 2.77 -17.11 -22.96
C ASN A 169 3.40 -17.39 -24.33
N GLU A 170 2.59 -17.87 -25.27
CA GLU A 170 2.99 -18.12 -26.66
C GLU A 170 2.74 -16.89 -27.57
N HIS A 171 3.33 -16.87 -28.76
CA HIS A 171 3.01 -15.85 -29.78
C HIS A 171 1.52 -15.93 -30.18
N GLY A 172 0.82 -14.79 -30.13
CA GLY A 172 -0.64 -14.70 -30.23
C GLY A 172 -1.37 -14.72 -28.88
N ALA A 173 -0.66 -14.83 -27.75
CA ALA A 173 -1.23 -14.58 -26.43
C ALA A 173 -1.70 -13.12 -26.31
N PHE A 174 -2.82 -12.89 -25.62
CA PHE A 174 -3.45 -11.58 -25.58
C PHE A 174 -4.15 -11.27 -24.25
N LEU A 175 -4.41 -9.98 -24.00
CA LEU A 175 -5.30 -9.52 -22.94
C LEU A 175 -6.04 -8.25 -23.36
N ILE A 176 -7.16 -7.98 -22.71
CA ILE A 176 -7.88 -6.70 -22.79
C ILE A 176 -7.82 -6.02 -21.41
N ARG A 177 -7.55 -4.72 -21.43
CA ARG A 177 -7.41 -3.84 -20.26
C ARG A 177 -8.16 -2.53 -20.49
N ASP A 178 -8.43 -1.79 -19.43
CA ASP A 178 -8.94 -0.42 -19.50
C ASP A 178 -7.96 0.47 -20.29
N SER A 179 -8.49 1.42 -21.09
CA SER A 179 -7.65 2.42 -21.77
C SER A 179 -7.14 3.47 -20.79
N GLU A 180 -5.82 3.59 -20.66
CA GLU A 180 -5.17 4.65 -19.87
C GLU A 180 -5.49 6.05 -20.40
N SER A 181 -5.70 6.16 -21.72
CA SER A 181 -5.85 7.45 -22.41
C SER A 181 -7.29 7.98 -22.46
N ARG A 182 -8.30 7.13 -22.22
CA ARG A 182 -9.71 7.47 -22.36
C ARG A 182 -10.57 6.62 -21.43
N ARG A 183 -11.37 7.26 -20.58
CA ARG A 183 -12.37 6.55 -19.75
C ARG A 183 -13.35 5.79 -20.65
N ASN A 184 -13.70 4.57 -20.23
CA ASN A 184 -14.65 3.64 -20.86
C ASN A 184 -14.21 3.02 -22.22
N ASP A 185 -13.13 3.47 -22.84
CA ASP A 185 -12.47 2.73 -23.93
C ASP A 185 -11.60 1.59 -23.37
N TYR A 186 -11.29 0.59 -24.19
CA TYR A 186 -10.42 -0.54 -23.83
C TYR A 186 -9.18 -0.60 -24.73
N SER A 187 -8.18 -1.38 -24.32
CA SER A 187 -6.98 -1.67 -25.13
C SER A 187 -6.74 -3.18 -25.21
N LEU A 188 -6.62 -3.68 -26.44
CA LEU A 188 -6.18 -5.04 -26.73
C LEU A 188 -4.65 -5.04 -26.82
N SER A 189 -4.00 -5.89 -26.01
CA SER A 189 -2.54 -6.07 -26.00
C SER A 189 -2.23 -7.49 -26.48
N VAL A 190 -1.38 -7.66 -27.50
CA VAL A 190 -1.11 -8.96 -28.17
C VAL A 190 0.38 -9.21 -28.28
N ARG A 191 0.84 -10.44 -27.97
CA ARG A 191 2.25 -10.86 -28.10
C ARG A 191 2.62 -11.21 -29.53
N ASP A 192 3.57 -10.46 -30.08
CA ASP A 192 4.12 -10.57 -31.42
C ASP A 192 5.62 -10.88 -31.34
N GLY A 193 5.96 -12.18 -31.33
CA GLY A 193 7.29 -12.69 -31.01
C GLY A 193 7.76 -12.29 -29.60
N ASP A 194 8.87 -11.56 -29.56
CA ASP A 194 9.47 -10.97 -28.35
C ASP A 194 8.99 -9.53 -28.08
N THR A 195 7.97 -9.07 -28.81
CA THR A 195 7.37 -7.75 -28.64
C THR A 195 5.88 -7.85 -28.33
N VAL A 196 5.26 -6.73 -27.94
CA VAL A 196 3.81 -6.65 -27.71
C VAL A 196 3.26 -5.48 -28.51
N LYS A 197 2.12 -5.68 -29.17
CA LYS A 197 1.40 -4.65 -29.93
C LYS A 197 0.11 -4.26 -29.21
N HIS A 198 -0.22 -2.97 -29.24
CA HIS A 198 -1.40 -2.42 -28.57
C HIS A 198 -2.36 -1.81 -29.60
N TYR A 199 -3.63 -2.20 -29.50
CA TYR A 199 -4.73 -1.75 -30.34
C TYR A 199 -5.80 -1.10 -29.48
N ARG A 200 -6.29 0.08 -29.87
CA ARG A 200 -7.39 0.74 -29.18
C ARG A 200 -8.71 0.09 -29.57
N ILE A 201 -9.44 -0.42 -28.59
CA ILE A 201 -10.84 -0.81 -28.75
C ILE A 201 -11.68 0.39 -28.34
N ARG A 202 -12.41 0.96 -29.31
CA ARG A 202 -13.28 2.11 -29.08
C ARG A 202 -14.73 1.68 -28.94
N GLN A 203 -15.48 2.39 -28.11
CA GLN A 203 -16.93 2.22 -28.01
C GLN A 203 -17.66 3.07 -29.07
N LEU A 204 -18.81 2.60 -29.54
CA LEU A 204 -19.76 3.37 -30.38
C LEU A 204 -20.83 4.04 -29.51
N ASP A 205 -21.34 5.20 -29.95
CA ASP A 205 -22.37 5.97 -29.23
C ASP A 205 -23.69 5.18 -29.06
N GLU A 206 -24.03 4.32 -30.03
CA GLU A 206 -25.20 3.43 -30.00
C GLU A 206 -24.94 2.10 -29.25
N GLY A 207 -23.74 1.95 -28.66
CA GLY A 207 -23.26 0.71 -28.05
C GLY A 207 -22.51 -0.20 -29.03
N GLY A 208 -21.64 -1.05 -28.48
CA GLY A 208 -20.74 -1.92 -29.23
C GLY A 208 -19.31 -1.39 -29.33
N PHE A 209 -18.42 -2.23 -29.86
CA PHE A 209 -16.96 -2.12 -29.80
C PHE A 209 -16.33 -2.33 -31.17
N PHE A 210 -15.23 -1.65 -31.47
CA PHE A 210 -14.44 -1.86 -32.69
C PHE A 210 -12.97 -1.52 -32.50
N ILE A 211 -12.10 -2.12 -33.32
CA ILE A 211 -10.70 -1.67 -33.50
C ILE A 211 -10.60 -0.91 -34.82
N ALA A 212 -10.96 -1.57 -35.93
CA ALA A 212 -11.16 -0.93 -37.23
C ALA A 212 -12.64 -0.59 -37.42
N ARG A 213 -12.98 0.63 -37.88
CA ARG A 213 -14.39 1.05 -38.11
C ARG A 213 -15.18 0.17 -39.09
N ARG A 214 -14.50 -0.68 -39.88
CA ARG A 214 -15.12 -1.62 -40.83
C ARG A 214 -15.85 -2.80 -40.16
N THR A 215 -15.46 -3.17 -38.94
CA THR A 215 -16.01 -4.33 -38.21
C THR A 215 -16.36 -3.91 -36.79
N SER A 216 -17.64 -3.99 -36.42
CA SER A 216 -18.13 -3.68 -35.07
C SER A 216 -18.81 -4.89 -34.44
N PHE A 217 -18.73 -4.95 -33.11
CA PHE A 217 -19.16 -6.09 -32.29
C PHE A 217 -20.06 -5.58 -31.16
N ARG A 218 -21.08 -6.33 -30.75
CA ARG A 218 -21.98 -5.92 -29.65
C ARG A 218 -21.31 -6.10 -28.30
N THR A 219 -20.44 -7.09 -28.19
CA THR A 219 -19.70 -7.43 -26.97
C THR A 219 -18.20 -7.56 -27.25
N LEU A 220 -17.38 -7.41 -26.21
CA LEU A 220 -15.95 -7.70 -26.31
C LEU A 220 -15.69 -9.21 -26.55
N GLN A 221 -16.60 -10.10 -26.14
CA GLN A 221 -16.49 -11.53 -26.45
C GLN A 221 -16.63 -11.79 -27.95
N GLU A 222 -17.60 -11.17 -28.63
CA GLU A 222 -17.74 -11.24 -30.09
C GLU A 222 -16.48 -10.71 -30.82
N LEU A 223 -15.88 -9.64 -30.30
CA LEU A 223 -14.62 -9.08 -30.81
C LEU A 223 -13.46 -10.09 -30.67
N VAL A 224 -13.32 -10.72 -29.50
CA VAL A 224 -12.30 -11.75 -29.25
C VAL A 224 -12.53 -12.98 -30.13
N ASP A 225 -13.77 -13.45 -30.26
CA ASP A 225 -14.15 -14.61 -31.07
C ASP A 225 -13.89 -14.40 -32.58
N HIS A 226 -14.01 -13.15 -33.07
CA HIS A 226 -13.65 -12.76 -34.43
C HIS A 226 -12.15 -12.75 -34.62
N TYR A 227 -11.43 -11.98 -33.81
CA TYR A 227 -9.98 -11.81 -33.93
C TYR A 227 -9.17 -13.08 -33.61
N SER A 228 -9.80 -14.08 -32.99
CA SER A 228 -9.23 -15.44 -32.86
C SER A 228 -9.30 -16.26 -34.15
N LYS A 229 -10.24 -15.97 -35.05
CA LYS A 229 -10.47 -16.71 -36.32
C LYS A 229 -9.79 -16.04 -37.51
N ASP A 230 -9.86 -14.72 -37.59
CA ASP A 230 -9.21 -13.90 -38.62
C ASP A 230 -8.43 -12.78 -37.93
N ALA A 231 -7.19 -12.50 -38.38
CA ALA A 231 -6.42 -11.39 -37.85
C ALA A 231 -7.04 -10.03 -38.22
N ASP A 232 -7.76 -9.91 -39.35
CA ASP A 232 -8.48 -8.70 -39.81
C ASP A 232 -7.70 -7.38 -39.52
N GLY A 233 -6.42 -7.35 -39.89
CA GLY A 233 -5.51 -6.20 -39.74
C GLY A 233 -4.73 -6.11 -38.42
N LEU A 234 -4.90 -7.05 -37.49
CA LEU A 234 -4.00 -7.25 -36.35
C LEU A 234 -2.67 -7.90 -36.80
N CYS A 235 -1.64 -7.83 -35.94
CA CYS A 235 -0.32 -8.43 -36.20
C CYS A 235 -0.35 -9.97 -36.24
N VAL A 236 -1.28 -10.58 -35.52
CA VAL A 236 -1.50 -12.04 -35.46
C VAL A 236 -2.92 -12.31 -34.96
N ASN A 237 -3.50 -13.45 -35.34
CA ASN A 237 -4.70 -13.98 -34.71
C ASN A 237 -4.52 -14.10 -33.18
N LEU A 238 -5.58 -13.82 -32.44
CA LEU A 238 -5.64 -14.08 -31.00
C LEU A 238 -5.66 -15.60 -30.76
N LYS A 239 -4.89 -16.06 -29.77
CA LYS A 239 -4.82 -17.49 -29.40
C LYS A 239 -5.33 -17.71 -27.97
N LYS A 240 -4.42 -17.79 -27.01
CA LYS A 240 -4.74 -18.02 -25.60
C LYS A 240 -4.79 -16.68 -24.85
N PRO A 241 -5.71 -16.50 -23.89
CA PRO A 241 -5.60 -15.43 -22.90
C PRO A 241 -4.22 -15.46 -22.21
N CYS A 242 -3.70 -14.28 -21.87
CA CYS A 242 -2.47 -14.13 -21.10
C CYS A 242 -2.60 -14.90 -19.77
N VAL A 243 -1.54 -15.62 -19.37
CA VAL A 243 -1.55 -16.30 -18.07
C VAL A 243 -1.63 -15.31 -16.90
N GLN A 244 -2.47 -15.63 -15.91
CA GLN A 244 -2.55 -14.94 -14.62
C GLN A 244 -1.82 -15.78 -13.56
N VAL A 245 -0.51 -15.55 -13.42
CA VAL A 245 0.35 -16.31 -12.50
C VAL A 245 0.30 -15.79 -11.06
N GLU A 246 0.13 -14.47 -10.89
CA GLU A 246 0.09 -13.81 -9.59
C GLU A 246 -1.34 -13.80 -9.02
N LYS A 247 -1.56 -14.41 -7.85
CA LYS A 247 -2.81 -14.24 -7.08
C LYS A 247 -2.84 -12.85 -6.44
N PRO A 248 -3.98 -12.14 -6.41
CA PRO A 248 -4.06 -10.83 -5.76
C PRO A 248 -3.92 -10.96 -4.23
N VAL A 249 -3.37 -9.91 -3.60
CA VAL A 249 -3.28 -9.82 -2.13
C VAL A 249 -4.69 -9.65 -1.55
N THR A 250 -5.03 -10.37 -0.49
CA THR A 250 -6.32 -10.26 0.20
C THR A 250 -6.39 -8.99 1.06
N GLY A 251 -7.59 -8.47 1.30
CA GLY A 251 -7.79 -7.33 2.21
C GLY A 251 -7.59 -7.73 3.68
N GLY A 252 -6.34 -7.83 4.12
CA GLY A 252 -5.97 -8.31 5.45
C GLY A 252 -5.83 -9.83 5.53
N LEU A 253 -5.77 -10.36 6.76
CA LEU A 253 -5.56 -11.78 7.05
C LEU A 253 -6.85 -12.60 6.96
N SER A 254 -7.94 -12.11 7.55
CA SER A 254 -9.26 -12.74 7.66
C SER A 254 -10.37 -11.70 7.80
N HIS A 255 -11.62 -12.16 7.78
CA HIS A 255 -12.78 -11.36 8.18
C HIS A 255 -12.66 -10.85 9.63
N SER A 256 -12.37 -11.73 10.59
CA SER A 256 -12.32 -11.44 12.03
C SER A 256 -11.25 -10.40 12.43
N THR A 257 -10.11 -10.38 11.74
CA THR A 257 -9.02 -9.41 12.01
C THR A 257 -9.34 -7.99 11.56
N ARG A 258 -10.33 -7.79 10.68
CA ARG A 258 -10.69 -6.47 10.11
C ARG A 258 -11.04 -5.42 11.16
N ASP A 259 -11.79 -5.83 12.18
CA ASP A 259 -12.35 -4.92 13.18
C ASP A 259 -11.64 -5.03 14.54
N GLN A 260 -11.15 -6.22 14.91
CA GLN A 260 -10.47 -6.45 16.19
C GLN A 260 -8.97 -6.16 16.12
N TRP A 261 -8.31 -6.51 15.02
CA TRP A 261 -6.85 -6.42 14.77
C TRP A 261 -5.93 -7.18 15.74
N GLU A 262 -6.34 -7.43 16.98
CA GLU A 262 -5.60 -8.24 17.95
C GLU A 262 -5.64 -9.71 17.50
N ILE A 263 -4.49 -10.40 17.55
CA ILE A 263 -4.39 -11.85 17.30
C ILE A 263 -3.60 -12.54 18.42
N ASP A 264 -3.91 -13.82 18.65
CA ASP A 264 -3.12 -14.66 19.54
C ASP A 264 -1.68 -14.77 19.03
N ARG A 265 -0.71 -14.50 19.92
CA ARG A 265 0.72 -14.66 19.66
C ARG A 265 1.08 -16.08 19.21
N ALA A 266 0.37 -17.10 19.68
CA ALA A 266 0.58 -18.50 19.29
C ALA A 266 0.25 -18.78 17.81
N SER A 267 -0.55 -17.92 17.16
CA SER A 267 -0.80 -17.99 15.71
C SER A 267 0.42 -17.59 14.85
N LEU A 268 1.45 -16.98 15.46
CA LEU A 268 2.63 -16.46 14.76
C LEU A 268 3.84 -17.37 14.94
N LYS A 269 4.38 -17.82 13.81
CA LYS A 269 5.66 -18.55 13.74
C LYS A 269 6.75 -17.65 13.18
N PHE A 270 7.78 -17.39 13.98
CA PHE A 270 8.98 -16.67 13.53
C PHE A 270 9.83 -17.56 12.62
N VAL A 271 10.23 -17.05 11.46
CA VAL A 271 11.01 -17.79 10.45
C VAL A 271 12.47 -17.32 10.44
N ARG A 272 12.72 -16.02 10.20
CA ARG A 272 14.08 -15.44 10.22
C ARG A 272 14.04 -13.96 10.53
N LYS A 273 15.12 -13.44 11.09
CA LYS A 273 15.29 -12.00 11.29
C LYS A 273 15.56 -11.30 9.96
N LEU A 274 14.81 -10.25 9.65
CA LEU A 274 14.99 -9.40 8.48
C LEU A 274 15.92 -8.22 8.79
N GLY A 275 15.80 -7.63 9.97
CA GLY A 275 16.60 -6.47 10.35
C GLY A 275 16.45 -6.05 11.81
N HIS A 276 17.03 -4.90 12.12
CA HIS A 276 16.84 -4.18 13.37
C HIS A 276 16.67 -2.70 13.07
N GLY A 277 15.72 -2.05 13.74
CA GLY A 277 15.49 -0.62 13.67
C GLY A 277 15.88 0.07 14.98
N GLN A 278 15.62 1.37 15.07
CA GLN A 278 15.90 2.16 16.28
C GLN A 278 15.18 1.65 17.52
N PHE A 279 13.98 1.07 17.36
CA PHE A 279 13.08 0.69 18.46
C PHE A 279 12.92 -0.83 18.65
N GLY A 280 13.60 -1.66 17.85
CA GLY A 280 13.31 -3.09 17.87
C GLY A 280 13.83 -3.90 16.70
N GLU A 281 13.19 -5.04 16.46
CA GLU A 281 13.59 -6.01 15.42
C GLU A 281 12.46 -6.26 14.44
N VAL A 282 12.80 -6.59 13.20
CA VAL A 282 11.82 -6.99 12.18
C VAL A 282 12.14 -8.41 11.76
N TRP A 283 11.11 -9.25 11.78
CA TRP A 283 11.20 -10.68 11.49
C TRP A 283 10.26 -11.05 10.35
N GLU A 284 10.68 -12.00 9.53
CA GLU A 284 9.81 -12.77 8.66
C GLU A 284 9.12 -13.84 9.51
N GLY A 285 7.81 -14.01 9.31
CA GLY A 285 7.03 -15.02 10.00
C GLY A 285 5.90 -15.58 9.14
N LEU A 286 5.19 -16.56 9.70
CA LEU A 286 3.94 -17.09 9.17
C LEU A 286 2.83 -16.90 10.20
N TRP A 287 1.69 -16.38 9.76
CA TRP A 287 0.43 -16.44 10.50
C TRP A 287 -0.33 -17.71 10.12
N ASN A 288 -0.85 -18.43 11.11
CA ASN A 288 -1.55 -19.73 10.99
C ASN A 288 -0.79 -20.78 10.15
N ASN A 289 0.54 -20.68 10.06
CA ASN A 289 1.40 -21.46 9.14
C ASN A 289 1.07 -21.31 7.63
N THR A 290 0.12 -20.47 7.24
CA THR A 290 -0.33 -20.30 5.84
C THR A 290 0.15 -19.00 5.20
N THR A 291 0.18 -17.90 5.95
CA THR A 291 0.30 -16.55 5.39
C THR A 291 1.62 -15.89 5.79
N PRO A 292 2.51 -15.56 4.83
CA PRO A 292 3.74 -14.82 5.10
C PRO A 292 3.47 -13.40 5.60
N VAL A 293 4.13 -13.03 6.70
CA VAL A 293 3.97 -11.74 7.37
C VAL A 293 5.33 -11.17 7.80
N ALA A 294 5.39 -9.85 7.96
CA ALA A 294 6.47 -9.19 8.68
C ALA A 294 6.02 -8.87 10.11
N ILE A 295 6.86 -9.18 11.10
CA ILE A 295 6.59 -9.00 12.53
C ILE A 295 7.61 -8.00 13.09
N LYS A 296 7.16 -6.78 13.39
CA LYS A 296 7.94 -5.71 14.06
C LYS A 296 7.76 -5.89 15.57
N THR A 297 8.86 -6.11 16.29
CA THR A 297 8.85 -6.36 17.75
C THR A 297 9.43 -5.17 18.50
N LEU A 298 8.69 -4.65 19.50
CA LEU A 298 9.22 -3.64 20.43
C LEU A 298 10.16 -4.32 21.44
N LYS A 299 11.37 -3.78 21.65
CA LYS A 299 12.23 -4.25 22.75
C LYS A 299 11.81 -3.58 24.07
N PRO A 300 11.66 -4.35 25.17
CA PRO A 300 11.38 -3.77 26.48
C PRO A 300 12.37 -2.64 26.83
N GLY A 301 11.84 -1.52 27.32
CA GLY A 301 12.62 -0.35 27.72
C GLY A 301 13.19 0.53 26.60
N THR A 302 12.91 0.27 25.31
CA THR A 302 13.42 1.12 24.21
C THR A 302 12.51 2.28 23.80
N MET A 303 11.21 2.20 24.11
CA MET A 303 10.18 3.20 23.76
C MET A 303 8.90 2.92 24.59
N ASP A 304 8.06 3.94 24.81
CA ASP A 304 6.73 3.74 25.42
C ASP A 304 5.85 2.90 24.47
N PRO A 305 5.22 1.81 24.93
CA PRO A 305 4.20 1.05 24.20
C PRO A 305 3.17 1.89 23.44
N LYS A 306 2.76 3.05 23.98
CA LYS A 306 1.80 3.97 23.34
C LYS A 306 2.37 4.63 22.09
N ASP A 307 3.64 5.03 22.12
CA ASP A 307 4.33 5.62 20.97
C ASP A 307 4.56 4.56 19.89
N PHE A 308 4.89 3.31 20.28
CA PHE A 308 5.00 2.19 19.34
C PHE A 308 3.67 1.86 18.67
N LEU A 309 2.57 1.84 19.45
CA LEU A 309 1.23 1.59 18.91
C LEU A 309 0.65 2.76 18.12
N ALA A 310 1.19 3.98 18.25
CA ALA A 310 0.75 5.12 17.44
C ALA A 310 0.94 4.86 15.93
N GLU A 311 2.04 4.21 15.53
CA GLU A 311 2.29 3.77 14.16
C GLU A 311 1.18 2.82 13.66
N ALA A 312 0.81 1.83 14.47
CA ALA A 312 -0.29 0.92 14.16
C ALA A 312 -1.65 1.65 14.06
N GLN A 313 -1.93 2.63 14.92
CA GLN A 313 -3.18 3.41 14.84
C GLN A 313 -3.28 4.27 13.58
N ILE A 314 -2.15 4.70 13.01
CA ILE A 314 -2.11 5.37 11.71
C ILE A 314 -2.44 4.35 10.59
N MET A 315 -1.75 3.20 10.58
CA MET A 315 -1.99 2.14 9.58
C MET A 315 -3.38 1.50 9.66
N LYS A 316 -4.08 1.53 10.80
CA LYS A 316 -5.48 1.12 10.90
C LYS A 316 -6.43 2.01 10.09
N LYS A 317 -6.14 3.32 10.05
CA LYS A 317 -6.97 4.35 9.39
C LYS A 317 -6.63 4.51 7.92
N LEU A 318 -5.35 4.37 7.57
CA LEU A 318 -4.83 4.63 6.24
C LEU A 318 -4.73 3.32 5.45
N ARG A 319 -5.60 3.16 4.46
CA ARG A 319 -5.65 1.99 3.58
C ARG A 319 -5.51 2.43 2.12
N HIS A 320 -4.37 2.10 1.52
CA HIS A 320 -4.10 2.39 0.11
C HIS A 320 -3.08 1.38 -0.45
N THR A 321 -3.20 1.04 -1.73
CA THR A 321 -2.41 -0.04 -2.37
C THR A 321 -0.91 0.22 -2.43
N LYS A 322 -0.47 1.47 -2.21
CA LYS A 322 0.94 1.91 -2.18
C LYS A 322 1.43 2.30 -0.78
N LEU A 323 0.67 1.98 0.27
CA LEU A 323 1.09 2.04 1.67
C LEU A 323 1.23 0.61 2.22
N ILE A 324 2.12 0.40 3.19
CA ILE A 324 2.27 -0.90 3.85
C ILE A 324 1.01 -1.24 4.66
N GLN A 325 0.41 -2.38 4.38
CA GLN A 325 -0.83 -2.80 5.03
C GLN A 325 -0.53 -3.41 6.40
N LEU A 326 -1.06 -2.78 7.47
CA LEU A 326 -1.21 -3.44 8.76
C LEU A 326 -2.16 -4.63 8.60
N TYR A 327 -1.82 -5.75 9.21
CA TYR A 327 -2.61 -6.95 9.26
C TYR A 327 -3.17 -7.21 10.66
N ALA A 328 -2.32 -7.11 11.68
CA ALA A 328 -2.69 -7.38 13.05
C ALA A 328 -1.71 -6.76 14.06
N VAL A 329 -2.05 -6.86 15.34
CA VAL A 329 -1.18 -6.52 16.48
C VAL A 329 -1.27 -7.63 17.54
N CYS A 330 -0.22 -7.76 18.36
CA CYS A 330 -0.28 -8.50 19.63
C CYS A 330 0.11 -7.52 20.74
N THR A 331 -0.86 -7.10 21.54
CA THR A 331 -0.74 -6.05 22.57
C THR A 331 -1.10 -6.52 23.97
N MET A 332 -1.74 -7.69 24.13
CA MET A 332 -2.12 -8.23 25.46
C MET A 332 -0.92 -8.54 26.37
N GLU A 333 0.26 -8.79 25.81
CA GLU A 333 1.48 -9.17 26.54
C GLU A 333 2.73 -8.52 25.91
N GLU A 334 3.80 -8.36 26.69
CA GLU A 334 5.11 -7.98 26.14
C GLU A 334 5.90 -9.21 25.62
N PRO A 335 6.76 -9.05 24.60
CA PRO A 335 6.96 -7.85 23.79
C PRO A 335 5.79 -7.60 22.81
N ILE A 336 5.45 -6.33 22.57
CA ILE A 336 4.36 -5.97 21.65
C ILE A 336 4.78 -6.24 20.19
N TYR A 337 3.87 -6.81 19.41
CA TYR A 337 4.06 -7.06 17.98
C TYR A 337 3.13 -6.22 17.11
N ILE A 338 3.69 -5.71 16.01
CA ILE A 338 2.94 -5.16 14.88
C ILE A 338 3.18 -6.09 13.69
N ILE A 339 2.10 -6.57 13.08
CA ILE A 339 2.11 -7.55 12.00
C ILE A 339 1.65 -6.85 10.72
N THR A 340 2.49 -6.83 9.69
CA THR A 340 2.19 -6.25 8.37
C THR A 340 2.35 -7.30 7.27
N GLU A 341 1.95 -6.95 6.05
CA GLU A 341 2.34 -7.71 4.87
C GLU A 341 3.87 -7.84 4.73
N LEU A 342 4.34 -8.94 4.12
CA LEU A 342 5.75 -9.23 3.92
C LEU A 342 6.26 -8.72 2.56
N MET A 343 7.06 -7.66 2.59
CA MET A 343 7.70 -7.10 1.39
C MET A 343 9.05 -7.81 1.13
N LYS A 344 8.98 -8.91 0.36
CA LYS A 344 10.06 -9.91 0.26
C LYS A 344 11.41 -9.41 -0.28
N ASN A 345 11.46 -8.25 -0.93
CA ASN A 345 12.69 -7.67 -1.47
C ASN A 345 13.34 -6.60 -0.56
N GLY A 346 12.78 -6.36 0.63
CA GLY A 346 13.37 -5.48 1.64
C GLY A 346 13.13 -3.99 1.35
N SER A 347 14.02 -3.12 1.81
CA SER A 347 13.94 -1.68 1.52
C SER A 347 14.29 -1.39 0.06
N LEU A 348 13.74 -0.32 -0.49
CA LEU A 348 14.07 0.16 -1.83
C LEU A 348 15.54 0.57 -1.93
N LEU A 349 16.11 1.10 -0.85
CA LEU A 349 17.55 1.39 -0.75
C LEU A 349 18.41 0.12 -0.96
N ASP A 350 18.15 -0.94 -0.19
CA ASP A 350 18.88 -2.21 -0.30
C ASP A 350 18.62 -2.88 -1.67
N TYR A 351 17.39 -2.76 -2.18
CA TYR A 351 17.00 -3.29 -3.47
C TYR A 351 17.79 -2.63 -4.61
N LEU A 352 17.81 -1.29 -4.68
CA LEU A 352 18.53 -0.51 -5.69
C LEU A 352 20.03 -0.81 -5.70
N GLN A 353 20.65 -0.94 -4.52
CA GLN A 353 22.07 -1.26 -4.38
C GLN A 353 22.39 -2.73 -4.72
N GLY A 354 21.41 -3.63 -4.57
CA GLY A 354 21.51 -5.07 -4.82
C GLY A 354 20.78 -5.53 -6.09
N LYS A 355 19.64 -6.23 -5.91
CA LYS A 355 18.91 -6.91 -7.00
C LYS A 355 18.37 -5.96 -8.08
N GLY A 356 17.99 -4.75 -7.69
CA GLY A 356 17.45 -3.69 -8.55
C GLY A 356 18.52 -2.88 -9.30
N ARG A 357 19.80 -3.24 -9.20
CA ARG A 357 20.89 -2.53 -9.90
C ARG A 357 20.82 -2.63 -11.44
N GLY A 358 20.04 -3.57 -11.96
CA GLY A 358 19.74 -3.71 -13.39
C GLY A 358 18.44 -3.05 -13.85
N LEU A 359 17.73 -2.32 -12.98
CA LEU A 359 16.51 -1.60 -13.38
C LEU A 359 16.82 -0.53 -14.42
N ILE A 360 15.97 -0.41 -15.44
CA ILE A 360 16.06 0.67 -16.42
C ILE A 360 15.24 1.88 -15.98
N LEU A 361 15.53 3.06 -16.53
CA LEU A 361 14.87 4.32 -16.18
C LEU A 361 13.33 4.25 -16.16
N PRO A 362 12.63 3.64 -17.14
CA PRO A 362 11.17 3.49 -17.06
C PRO A 362 10.66 2.75 -15.82
N GLN A 363 11.42 1.78 -15.31
CA GLN A 363 11.05 1.04 -14.09
C GLN A 363 11.31 1.87 -12.84
N LEU A 364 12.35 2.70 -12.83
CA LEU A 364 12.63 3.63 -11.73
C LEU A 364 11.57 4.74 -11.65
N ILE A 365 11.09 5.23 -12.80
CA ILE A 365 10.01 6.23 -12.87
C ILE A 365 8.66 5.62 -12.50
N ASP A 366 8.36 4.37 -12.89
CA ASP A 366 7.16 3.68 -12.39
C ASP A 366 7.19 3.51 -10.86
N MET A 367 8.34 3.13 -10.27
CA MET A 367 8.50 3.12 -8.81
C MET A 367 8.26 4.51 -8.20
N ALA A 368 8.77 5.58 -8.83
CA ALA A 368 8.51 6.95 -8.38
C ALA A 368 7.01 7.30 -8.43
N ALA A 369 6.31 6.96 -9.51
CA ALA A 369 4.87 7.18 -9.67
C ALA A 369 4.06 6.41 -8.62
N GLN A 370 4.43 5.15 -8.34
CA GLN A 370 3.82 4.35 -7.27
C GLN A 370 3.98 5.00 -5.88
N ILE A 371 5.16 5.56 -5.58
CA ILE A 371 5.41 6.29 -4.32
C ILE A 371 4.61 7.61 -4.30
N ALA A 372 4.59 8.36 -5.40
CA ALA A 372 3.81 9.58 -5.52
C ALA A 372 2.31 9.34 -5.27
N ALA A 373 1.74 8.26 -5.82
CA ALA A 373 0.36 7.86 -5.55
C ALA A 373 0.12 7.51 -4.06
N GLY A 374 1.08 6.86 -3.40
CA GLY A 374 1.03 6.62 -1.96
C GLY A 374 1.00 7.92 -1.15
N MET A 375 1.84 8.89 -1.51
CA MET A 375 1.90 10.20 -0.87
C MET A 375 0.70 11.10 -1.20
N ALA A 376 0.13 11.01 -2.41
CA ALA A 376 -1.08 11.74 -2.80
C ALA A 376 -2.30 11.27 -1.98
N TYR A 377 -2.36 9.97 -1.67
CA TYR A 377 -3.33 9.47 -0.70
C TYR A 377 -3.09 10.07 0.70
N LEU A 378 -1.84 10.09 1.21
CA LEU A 378 -1.55 10.73 2.51
C LEU A 378 -1.93 12.22 2.55
N GLU A 379 -1.61 12.97 1.48
CA GLU A 379 -2.01 14.37 1.27
C GLU A 379 -3.53 14.52 1.38
N SER A 380 -4.31 13.70 0.66
CA SER A 380 -5.78 13.72 0.71
C SER A 380 -6.37 13.38 2.09
N GLN A 381 -5.64 12.63 2.92
CA GLN A 381 -6.04 12.26 4.27
C GLN A 381 -5.51 13.24 5.34
N ASN A 382 -4.82 14.32 4.94
CA ASN A 382 -4.17 15.31 5.82
C ASN A 382 -3.09 14.71 6.73
N TYR A 383 -2.35 13.71 6.23
CA TYR A 383 -1.20 13.13 6.94
C TYR A 383 0.13 13.57 6.32
N ILE A 384 1.11 13.85 7.19
CA ILE A 384 2.51 14.00 6.81
C ILE A 384 3.33 12.78 7.23
N HIS A 385 4.26 12.37 6.38
CA HIS A 385 5.15 11.23 6.58
C HIS A 385 6.38 11.60 7.42
N ARG A 386 6.99 12.75 7.14
CA ARG A 386 8.16 13.37 7.82
C ARG A 386 9.49 12.63 7.70
N ASP A 387 9.49 11.39 7.23
CA ASP A 387 10.71 10.65 6.84
C ASP A 387 10.51 9.84 5.56
N LEU A 388 10.20 10.52 4.45
CA LEU A 388 10.11 9.88 3.13
C LEU A 388 11.51 9.75 2.52
N ALA A 389 11.98 8.51 2.38
CA ALA A 389 13.30 8.16 1.85
C ALA A 389 13.29 6.71 1.31
N ALA A 390 14.23 6.34 0.43
CA ALA A 390 14.28 4.99 -0.14
C ALA A 390 14.44 3.86 0.89
N ARG A 391 14.99 4.15 2.08
CA ARG A 391 15.06 3.18 3.20
C ARG A 391 13.69 2.87 3.84
N ASN A 392 12.73 3.79 3.73
CA ASN A 392 11.38 3.68 4.30
C ASN A 392 10.33 3.33 3.23
N VAL A 393 10.77 3.01 2.01
CA VAL A 393 9.93 2.37 0.99
C VAL A 393 10.33 0.91 0.91
N LEU A 394 9.36 0.00 0.88
CA LEU A 394 9.59 -1.44 0.80
C LEU A 394 9.24 -1.98 -0.59
N VAL A 395 9.98 -2.99 -1.05
CA VAL A 395 9.82 -3.60 -2.37
C VAL A 395 9.21 -5.00 -2.24
N GLY A 396 8.09 -5.19 -2.95
CA GLY A 396 7.33 -6.42 -3.00
C GLY A 396 7.70 -7.27 -4.20
N ASP A 397 6.74 -8.04 -4.69
CA ASP A 397 6.83 -8.72 -5.96
C ASP A 397 6.77 -7.75 -7.15
N SER A 398 7.28 -8.20 -8.29
CA SER A 398 7.05 -7.54 -9.57
C SER A 398 7.43 -6.04 -9.70
N ASN A 399 8.31 -5.52 -8.84
CA ASN A 399 8.66 -4.09 -8.68
C ASN A 399 7.54 -3.22 -8.07
N ILE A 400 6.56 -3.82 -7.40
CA ILE A 400 5.60 -3.09 -6.58
C ILE A 400 6.34 -2.49 -5.37
N VAL A 401 6.14 -1.20 -5.14
CA VAL A 401 6.71 -0.48 -3.99
C VAL A 401 5.60 0.05 -3.09
N LYS A 402 5.85 0.05 -1.78
CA LYS A 402 4.92 0.57 -0.76
C LYS A 402 5.67 1.40 0.27
N ILE A 403 5.08 2.53 0.67
CA ILE A 403 5.60 3.40 1.72
C ILE A 403 5.38 2.75 3.09
N ALA A 404 6.39 2.80 3.96
CA ALA A 404 6.40 2.17 5.26
C ALA A 404 7.07 3.09 6.33
N ASP A 405 7.06 2.62 7.57
CA ASP A 405 7.59 3.31 8.76
C ASP A 405 6.93 4.66 9.06
N PHE A 406 5.64 4.60 9.39
CA PHE A 406 4.84 5.74 9.85
C PHE A 406 5.20 6.19 11.28
N GLY A 407 6.31 5.73 11.88
CA GLY A 407 6.68 6.00 13.27
C GLY A 407 6.90 7.49 13.58
N LEU A 408 7.12 8.33 12.56
CA LEU A 408 7.17 9.79 12.68
C LEU A 408 5.92 10.50 12.12
N ALA A 409 5.06 9.80 11.38
CA ALA A 409 3.93 10.36 10.66
C ALA A 409 2.85 10.91 11.60
N ARG A 410 2.13 11.96 11.17
CA ARG A 410 1.11 12.63 12.01
C ARG A 410 -0.06 13.15 11.16
N LEU A 411 -1.26 13.09 11.76
CA LEU A 411 -2.43 13.82 11.28
C LEU A 411 -2.23 15.31 11.55
N ILE A 412 -2.49 16.12 10.54
CA ILE A 412 -2.52 17.58 10.61
C ILE A 412 -3.96 18.08 10.78
N LYS A 413 -4.15 19.18 11.52
CA LYS A 413 -5.42 19.92 11.61
C LYS A 413 -5.38 21.33 11.03
N GLU A 414 -4.19 21.91 10.91
CA GLU A 414 -3.88 23.26 10.42
C GLU A 414 -2.58 23.13 9.61
N ASP A 415 -2.40 23.80 8.48
CA ASP A 415 -1.44 23.45 7.39
C ASP A 415 0.06 23.24 7.77
N GLU A 416 0.48 23.58 8.99
CA GLU A 416 1.82 23.35 9.53
C GLU A 416 1.81 22.66 10.91
N TYR A 417 2.82 21.83 11.18
CA TYR A 417 3.07 21.22 12.49
C TYR A 417 4.46 21.60 13.04
N GLU A 418 4.51 22.13 14.26
CA GLU A 418 5.75 22.40 15.00
C GLU A 418 6.19 21.18 15.84
N ALA A 419 7.40 20.68 15.59
CA ALA A 419 7.95 19.54 16.34
C ALA A 419 8.54 19.93 17.72
N ARG A 420 8.57 18.96 18.63
CA ARG A 420 9.22 19.14 19.96
C ARG A 420 10.73 19.34 19.82
N VAL A 421 11.26 20.27 20.61
CA VAL A 421 12.71 20.58 20.72
C VAL A 421 13.52 19.31 21.02
N GLY A 422 14.61 19.10 20.28
CA GLY A 422 15.56 17.98 20.50
C GLY A 422 15.30 16.71 19.67
N ALA A 423 14.27 16.68 18.82
CA ALA A 423 14.05 15.57 17.90
C ALA A 423 15.18 15.45 16.84
N ARG A 424 15.66 14.22 16.60
CA ARG A 424 16.65 13.92 15.57
C ARG A 424 15.96 13.61 14.24
N PHE A 425 16.34 14.32 13.18
CA PHE A 425 15.77 14.16 11.84
C PHE A 425 16.85 13.83 10.79
N PRO A 426 16.49 13.17 9.68
CA PRO A 426 17.41 12.80 8.61
C PRO A 426 17.69 14.02 7.72
N ILE A 427 18.53 14.94 8.22
CA ILE A 427 18.81 16.28 7.64
C ILE A 427 18.95 16.33 6.12
N LYS A 428 19.56 15.31 5.48
CA LYS A 428 19.75 15.27 4.02
C LYS A 428 18.47 15.05 3.20
N TRP A 429 17.38 14.60 3.82
CA TRP A 429 16.06 14.47 3.21
C TRP A 429 15.10 15.58 3.66
N THR A 430 15.35 16.18 4.83
CA THR A 430 14.48 17.20 5.43
C THR A 430 14.53 18.53 4.68
N ALA A 431 13.37 19.12 4.42
CA ALA A 431 13.24 20.45 3.83
C ALA A 431 13.85 21.55 4.73
N PRO A 432 14.37 22.67 4.18
CA PRO A 432 15.06 23.69 4.98
C PRO A 432 14.15 24.30 6.05
N GLU A 433 12.86 24.53 5.77
CA GLU A 433 11.92 25.06 6.76
C GLU A 433 11.64 24.09 7.92
N ALA A 434 11.60 22.78 7.62
CA ALA A 434 11.42 21.73 8.60
C ALA A 434 12.70 21.50 9.44
N ALA A 435 13.89 21.64 8.82
CA ALA A 435 15.17 21.46 9.50
C ALA A 435 15.56 22.66 10.38
N ASN A 436 15.34 23.89 9.90
CA ASN A 436 15.71 25.12 10.62
C ASN A 436 14.66 25.56 11.66
N TYR A 437 13.36 25.40 11.34
CA TYR A 437 12.27 25.95 12.14
C TYR A 437 11.30 24.90 12.68
N SER A 438 11.58 23.61 12.48
CA SER A 438 10.69 22.50 12.89
C SER A 438 9.28 22.56 12.30
N LYS A 439 9.08 23.31 11.21
CA LYS A 439 7.81 23.44 10.47
C LYS A 439 7.64 22.30 9.48
N PHE A 440 6.85 21.29 9.83
CA PHE A 440 6.53 20.17 8.94
C PHE A 440 5.15 20.36 8.30
N SER A 441 5.08 20.13 7.00
CA SER A 441 3.85 20.12 6.19
C SER A 441 3.99 19.13 5.04
N ILE A 442 2.93 18.87 4.27
CA ILE A 442 3.02 17.98 3.09
C ILE A 442 4.05 18.51 2.07
N LYS A 443 4.26 19.82 2.00
CA LYS A 443 5.28 20.44 1.15
C LYS A 443 6.71 20.12 1.61
N SER A 444 6.92 19.79 2.88
CA SER A 444 8.22 19.27 3.38
C SER A 444 8.43 17.79 3.01
N ASP A 445 7.37 17.01 2.86
CA ASP A 445 7.45 15.66 2.27
C ASP A 445 7.69 15.72 0.75
N VAL A 446 7.12 16.70 0.03
CA VAL A 446 7.40 16.93 -1.40
C VAL A 446 8.88 17.22 -1.66
N TRP A 447 9.55 17.96 -0.77
CA TRP A 447 11.00 18.12 -0.82
C TRP A 447 11.72 16.78 -0.63
N SER A 448 11.30 16.00 0.37
CA SER A 448 11.85 14.67 0.68
C SER A 448 11.68 13.71 -0.50
N PHE A 449 10.57 13.80 -1.23
CA PHE A 449 10.32 13.07 -2.48
C PHE A 449 11.30 13.46 -3.58
N GLY A 450 11.60 14.75 -3.77
CA GLY A 450 12.66 15.20 -4.69
C GLY A 450 14.01 14.58 -4.37
N ILE A 451 14.36 14.43 -3.08
CA ILE A 451 15.57 13.70 -2.66
C ILE A 451 15.46 12.21 -2.98
N LEU A 452 14.31 11.57 -2.74
CA LEU A 452 14.05 10.17 -3.08
C LEU A 452 14.18 9.90 -4.60
N LEU A 453 13.76 10.83 -5.46
CA LEU A 453 13.99 10.73 -6.91
C LEU A 453 15.49 10.63 -7.24
N THR A 454 16.35 11.36 -6.52
CA THR A 454 17.82 11.21 -6.69
C THR A 454 18.32 9.85 -6.20
N GLU A 455 17.77 9.31 -5.12
CA GLU A 455 18.11 7.95 -4.66
C GLU A 455 17.75 6.91 -5.74
N LEU A 456 16.57 7.02 -6.38
CA LEU A 456 16.15 6.15 -7.48
C LEU A 456 17.14 6.19 -8.66
N VAL A 457 17.35 7.36 -9.27
CA VAL A 457 18.19 7.46 -10.50
C VAL A 457 19.68 7.25 -10.24
N THR A 458 20.14 7.32 -8.99
CA THR A 458 21.54 7.03 -8.62
C THR A 458 21.76 5.62 -8.05
N TYR A 459 20.71 4.78 -7.99
CA TYR A 459 20.72 3.43 -7.41
C TYR A 459 21.14 3.43 -5.92
N GLY A 460 20.51 4.30 -5.14
CA GLY A 460 20.66 4.38 -3.69
C GLY A 460 21.97 5.02 -3.23
N ARG A 461 22.57 5.95 -3.99
CA ARG A 461 23.69 6.75 -3.46
C ARG A 461 23.19 7.70 -2.39
N ILE A 462 24.03 7.95 -1.39
CA ILE A 462 23.71 8.93 -0.35
C ILE A 462 23.56 10.34 -0.97
N PRO A 463 22.48 11.08 -0.66
CA PRO A 463 22.32 12.47 -1.08
C PRO A 463 23.48 13.34 -0.60
N TYR A 464 23.77 14.42 -1.33
CA TYR A 464 24.85 15.36 -1.04
C TYR A 464 26.18 14.64 -0.75
N PRO A 465 26.75 13.92 -1.74
CA PRO A 465 27.97 13.13 -1.54
C PRO A 465 29.14 14.04 -1.14
N GLY A 466 29.92 13.60 -0.14
CA GLY A 466 31.04 14.37 0.41
C GLY A 466 30.66 15.44 1.45
N MET A 467 29.38 15.78 1.62
CA MET A 467 28.93 16.81 2.58
C MET A 467 28.41 16.20 3.88
N THR A 468 28.74 16.83 5.01
CA THR A 468 28.15 16.59 6.34
C THR A 468 26.76 17.22 6.46
N ASN A 469 25.99 16.82 7.48
CA ASN A 469 24.64 17.36 7.71
C ASN A 469 24.64 18.89 7.94
N ALA A 470 25.66 19.43 8.61
CA ALA A 470 25.77 20.87 8.85
C ALA A 470 26.05 21.65 7.56
N GLU A 471 26.95 21.14 6.71
CA GLU A 471 27.24 21.73 5.40
C GLU A 471 26.04 21.66 4.46
N VAL A 472 25.28 20.56 4.46
CA VAL A 472 24.04 20.45 3.67
C VAL A 472 23.04 21.51 4.10
N LEU A 473 22.77 21.63 5.41
CA LEU A 473 21.83 22.62 5.93
C LEU A 473 22.23 24.05 5.55
N HIS A 474 23.52 24.38 5.73
CA HIS A 474 24.06 25.69 5.37
C HIS A 474 23.95 25.98 3.87
N GLN A 475 24.40 25.07 3.01
CA GLN A 475 24.44 25.29 1.55
C GLN A 475 23.03 25.35 0.94
N VAL A 476 22.11 24.49 1.39
CA VAL A 476 20.72 24.44 0.91
C VAL A 476 19.97 25.74 1.21
N GLU A 477 20.19 26.33 2.39
CA GLU A 477 19.61 27.62 2.79
C GLU A 477 20.11 28.77 1.88
N HIS A 478 21.40 28.73 1.51
CA HIS A 478 22.05 29.63 0.55
C HIS A 478 21.72 29.32 -0.93
N GLY A 479 20.78 28.40 -1.19
CA GLY A 479 20.23 28.15 -2.53
C GLY A 479 20.90 27.01 -3.31
N TYR A 480 21.89 26.32 -2.75
CA TYR A 480 22.48 25.14 -3.40
C TYR A 480 21.42 24.04 -3.63
N ARG A 481 21.46 23.42 -4.80
CA ARG A 481 20.72 22.21 -5.15
C ARG A 481 21.70 21.20 -5.75
N MET A 482 21.44 19.91 -5.58
CA MET A 482 22.29 18.87 -6.18
C MET A 482 22.22 18.97 -7.71
N PRO A 483 23.35 18.85 -8.43
CA PRO A 483 23.35 18.88 -9.89
C PRO A 483 22.62 17.66 -10.47
N CYS A 484 22.17 17.77 -11.72
CA CYS A 484 21.53 16.68 -12.46
C CYS A 484 22.40 15.41 -12.43
N PRO A 485 21.89 14.27 -11.95
CA PRO A 485 22.65 13.02 -11.93
C PRO A 485 23.02 12.54 -13.35
N PRO A 486 24.18 11.88 -13.53
CA PRO A 486 24.53 11.28 -14.82
C PRO A 486 23.44 10.33 -15.31
N SER A 487 23.08 10.44 -16.59
CA SER A 487 22.00 9.67 -17.25
C SER A 487 20.58 9.91 -16.71
N CYS A 488 20.35 10.93 -15.89
CA CYS A 488 19.01 11.44 -15.60
C CYS A 488 18.51 12.31 -16.76
N PRO A 489 17.27 12.15 -17.26
CA PRO A 489 16.67 13.10 -18.19
C PRO A 489 16.51 14.48 -17.54
N GLU A 490 16.58 15.52 -18.37
CA GLU A 490 16.38 16.91 -17.94
C GLU A 490 14.96 17.11 -17.37
N SER A 491 13.92 16.58 -18.03
CA SER A 491 12.52 16.64 -17.57
C SER A 491 12.29 16.00 -16.19
N LEU A 492 13.03 14.94 -15.83
CA LEU A 492 12.95 14.35 -14.49
C LEU A 492 13.70 15.19 -13.46
N TYR A 493 14.79 15.84 -13.85
CA TYR A 493 15.54 16.76 -13.00
C TYR A 493 14.78 18.08 -12.76
N GLU A 494 14.01 18.57 -13.74
CA GLU A 494 13.07 19.68 -13.56
C GLU A 494 12.05 19.38 -12.45
N ILE A 495 11.47 18.16 -12.43
CA ILE A 495 10.59 17.72 -11.35
C ILE A 495 11.32 17.73 -9.98
N MET A 496 12.59 17.32 -9.92
CA MET A 496 13.38 17.43 -8.67
C MET A 496 13.56 18.89 -8.24
N LEU A 497 13.83 19.81 -9.17
CA LEU A 497 13.98 21.24 -8.89
C LEU A 497 12.66 21.89 -8.42
N GLU A 498 11.52 21.50 -8.99
CA GLU A 498 10.19 21.89 -8.50
C GLU A 498 9.95 21.42 -7.05
N CYS A 499 10.29 20.16 -6.75
CA CYS A 499 10.25 19.61 -5.39
C CYS A 499 11.15 20.40 -4.41
N TRP A 500 12.30 20.90 -4.86
CA TRP A 500 13.23 21.66 -4.02
C TRP A 500 13.09 23.19 -4.11
N HIS A 501 11.94 23.69 -4.56
CA HIS A 501 11.69 25.12 -4.56
C HIS A 501 11.80 25.71 -3.14
N LYS A 502 12.47 26.87 -2.98
CA LYS A 502 12.75 27.48 -1.65
C LYS A 502 11.45 27.80 -0.89
N ASP A 503 10.55 28.52 -1.54
CA ASP A 503 9.17 28.73 -1.06
C ASP A 503 8.37 27.40 -1.16
N PRO A 504 7.86 26.86 -0.04
CA PRO A 504 7.11 25.60 -0.02
C PRO A 504 5.80 25.64 -0.83
N MET A 505 5.15 26.80 -0.96
CA MET A 505 3.86 26.92 -1.65
C MET A 505 3.98 26.76 -3.16
N LYS A 506 5.17 26.97 -3.72
CA LYS A 506 5.48 26.76 -5.14
C LYS A 506 5.91 25.33 -5.47
N ARG A 507 6.09 24.46 -4.48
CA ARG A 507 6.31 23.02 -4.71
C ARG A 507 4.99 22.38 -5.16
N PRO A 508 4.99 21.39 -6.08
CA PRO A 508 3.78 20.75 -6.58
C PRO A 508 2.99 20.00 -5.48
N THR A 509 1.76 19.56 -5.78
CA THR A 509 1.04 18.56 -4.97
C THR A 509 1.53 17.15 -5.32
N PHE A 510 1.31 16.17 -4.46
CA PHE A 510 1.62 14.77 -4.80
C PHE A 510 0.73 14.22 -5.90
N GLU A 511 -0.52 14.69 -6.02
CA GLU A 511 -1.38 14.41 -7.19
C GLU A 511 -0.74 14.90 -8.50
N THR A 512 -0.18 16.12 -8.51
CA THR A 512 0.53 16.66 -9.69
C THR A 512 1.78 15.84 -10.02
N LEU A 513 2.55 15.46 -8.99
CA LEU A 513 3.75 14.63 -9.16
C LEU A 513 3.41 13.23 -9.67
N GLN A 514 2.36 12.60 -9.15
CA GLN A 514 1.86 11.33 -9.65
C GLN A 514 1.54 11.45 -11.13
N TRP A 515 0.70 12.42 -11.52
CA TRP A 515 0.31 12.60 -12.92
C TRP A 515 1.52 12.81 -13.84
N LYS A 516 2.46 13.69 -13.48
CA LYS A 516 3.69 13.93 -14.25
C LYS A 516 4.57 12.67 -14.42
N LEU A 517 4.62 11.80 -13.42
CA LEU A 517 5.42 10.57 -13.46
C LEU A 517 4.69 9.42 -14.16
N GLU A 518 3.36 9.38 -14.10
CA GLU A 518 2.55 8.42 -14.85
C GLU A 518 2.50 8.75 -16.35
N ASP A 519 2.48 10.03 -16.72
CA ASP A 519 2.47 10.48 -18.13
C ASP A 519 3.88 10.67 -18.75
N PHE A 520 4.94 10.37 -17.99
CA PHE A 520 6.33 10.75 -18.31
C PHE A 520 6.83 10.29 -19.68
N PHE A 521 6.40 9.10 -20.14
CA PHE A 521 6.79 8.54 -21.45
C PHE A 521 5.67 8.59 -22.50
N THR A 522 4.42 8.85 -22.10
CA THR A 522 3.27 8.87 -23.01
C THR A 522 3.22 10.14 -23.87
N MET A 523 3.88 11.22 -23.42
CA MET A 523 4.05 12.45 -24.22
C MET A 523 5.00 12.28 -25.42
N GLU A 524 5.90 11.29 -25.42
CA GLU A 524 6.94 11.14 -26.47
C GLU A 524 6.53 10.26 -27.67
N GLY A 525 5.39 9.56 -27.63
CA GLY A 525 4.91 8.83 -28.82
C GLY A 525 3.72 7.90 -28.61
N SER A 526 2.65 8.12 -29.37
CA SER A 526 1.48 7.22 -29.37
C SER A 526 1.71 5.97 -30.24
N GLU A 527 2.47 4.99 -29.76
CA GLU A 527 2.76 3.71 -30.45
C GLU A 527 1.55 2.74 -30.55
N TYR A 528 0.32 3.24 -30.45
CA TYR A 528 -0.87 2.41 -30.74
C TYR A 528 -0.91 2.13 -32.24
N LYS A 529 -0.96 0.84 -32.62
CA LYS A 529 -1.13 0.48 -34.02
C LYS A 529 -2.58 0.67 -34.44
N GLU A 530 -2.78 1.28 -35.61
CA GLU A 530 -4.03 1.11 -36.34
C GLU A 530 -4.04 -0.30 -36.97
N ALA A 531 -5.20 -0.95 -36.97
CA ALA A 531 -5.36 -2.19 -37.71
C ALA A 531 -5.23 -1.88 -39.21
N SER A 532 -4.38 -2.61 -39.92
CA SER A 532 -4.06 -2.27 -41.30
C SER A 532 -5.30 -2.37 -42.20
N ALA A 533 -5.48 -1.37 -43.07
CA ALA A 533 -6.16 -1.59 -44.34
C ALA A 533 -5.19 -2.40 -45.22
N TYR A 534 -5.72 -3.43 -45.89
CA TYR A 534 -5.01 -4.19 -46.91
C TYR A 534 -4.73 -3.32 -48.13
#